data_AF-A0A257PXA0-F1
#
_entry.id   AF-A0A257PXA0-F1
#
_cell.length_a   1.000
_cell.length_b   1.000
_cell.length_c   1.000
_cell.angle_alpha   90.00
_cell.angle_beta   90.00
_cell.angle_gamma   90.00
#
_symmetry.space_group_name_H-M   'P 1'
#
loop_
_entity.id
_entity.type
_entity.pdbx_description
1 polymer ?
#
loop_
_entity_poly.entity_id
_entity_poly.type
_entity_poly.pdbx_seq_one_letter_code
_entity_poly.pdbx_strand_id
1 'polypeptide(L)'
;MLQYDNIDDAQIKLLKTICLYDKKPVHVLGVDMADIHGKLPYKLTLKLPTGDYINCLLDDPKFSFRDYNLGYANQGAAPYWWFRRPLKQYRQGLRGDQMESRFSNPNLYGGARFEYSRGIIAMLENQYPHYEKCARPLVDGEAYGLAFHKDFALSYDRLHKDFIIEYRGKVIGQTKNFKDFTVLDEFKHLQEPLTEALG
;
A
#
# COMPACT_ATOMS: atom_id res chain seq x y z
N MET A 1 -12.84 -22.72 10.13
CA MET A 1 -13.65 -21.56 10.53
C MET A 1 -12.80 -20.73 11.47
N LEU A 2 -12.65 -19.43 11.21
CA LEU A 2 -11.88 -18.57 12.12
C LEU A 2 -12.71 -18.39 13.39
N GLN A 3 -12.16 -18.79 14.54
CA GLN A 3 -12.87 -18.69 15.82
C GLN A 3 -12.08 -17.74 16.72
N TYR A 4 -12.79 -16.76 17.28
CA TYR A 4 -12.27 -15.90 18.33
C TYR A 4 -12.81 -16.40 19.68
N ASP A 5 -12.07 -16.11 20.74
CA ASP A 5 -12.46 -16.54 22.08
C ASP A 5 -13.71 -15.77 22.57
N ASN A 6 -13.83 -14.49 22.19
CA ASN A 6 -14.94 -13.60 22.53
C ASN A 6 -14.94 -12.35 21.62
N ILE A 7 -15.88 -11.44 21.85
CA ILE A 7 -16.00 -10.18 21.07
C ILE A 7 -14.80 -9.25 21.26
N ASP A 8 -14.21 -9.21 22.45
CA ASP A 8 -13.05 -8.36 22.72
C ASP A 8 -11.82 -8.84 21.93
N ASP A 9 -11.60 -10.15 21.84
CA ASP A 9 -10.55 -10.73 21.01
C ASP A 9 -10.74 -10.41 19.53
N ALA A 10 -11.99 -10.49 19.03
CA ALA A 10 -12.32 -10.11 17.66
C ALA A 10 -12.07 -8.61 17.41
N GLN A 11 -12.49 -7.74 18.33
CA GLN A 11 -12.27 -6.29 18.26
C GLN A 11 -10.78 -5.94 18.29
N ILE A 12 -10.02 -6.55 19.20
CA ILE A 12 -8.56 -6.41 19.24
C ILE A 12 -7.99 -6.84 17.89
N LYS A 13 -8.39 -7.96 17.32
CA LYS A 13 -7.73 -8.45 16.10
C LYS A 13 -8.09 -7.66 14.84
N LEU A 14 -9.29 -7.10 14.72
CA LEU A 14 -9.81 -6.54 13.47
C LEU A 14 -10.14 -5.04 13.48
N LEU A 15 -10.45 -4.45 14.63
CA LEU A 15 -10.92 -3.06 14.67
C LEU A 15 -9.82 -2.08 14.21
N LYS A 16 -10.20 -1.07 13.41
CA LYS A 16 -9.29 -0.06 12.82
C LYS A 16 -8.21 -0.66 11.92
N THR A 17 -8.53 -1.77 11.26
CA THR A 17 -7.64 -2.41 10.29
C THR A 17 -8.17 -2.26 8.88
N ILE A 18 -7.27 -2.26 7.90
CA ILE A 18 -7.62 -2.34 6.48
C ILE A 18 -7.66 -3.82 6.10
N CYS A 19 -8.82 -4.25 5.61
CA CYS A 19 -9.09 -5.60 5.10
C CYS A 19 -9.54 -5.52 3.64
N LEU A 20 -9.94 -6.64 3.07
CA LEU A 20 -10.54 -6.74 1.74
C LEU A 20 -11.98 -7.23 1.86
N TYR A 21 -12.89 -6.65 1.07
CA TYR A 21 -14.21 -7.18 0.82
C TYR A 21 -14.42 -7.25 -0.69
N ASP A 22 -14.65 -8.44 -1.23
CA ASP A 22 -14.72 -8.69 -2.69
C ASP A 22 -13.50 -8.12 -3.44
N LYS A 23 -12.30 -8.40 -2.89
CA LYS A 23 -11.00 -7.90 -3.38
C LYS A 23 -10.83 -6.37 -3.35
N LYS A 24 -11.76 -5.63 -2.72
CA LYS A 24 -11.66 -4.18 -2.55
C LYS A 24 -11.20 -3.82 -1.14
N PRO A 25 -10.27 -2.87 -0.97
CA PRO A 25 -9.82 -2.45 0.35
C PRO A 25 -10.97 -1.81 1.11
N VAL A 26 -11.12 -2.18 2.38
CA VAL A 26 -12.15 -1.68 3.30
C VAL A 26 -11.54 -1.39 4.66
N HIS A 27 -12.08 -0.41 5.36
CA HIS A 27 -11.68 -0.11 6.73
C HIS A 27 -12.70 -0.67 7.73
N VAL A 28 -12.24 -1.52 8.65
CA VAL A 28 -13.09 -2.10 9.70
C VAL A 28 -13.32 -1.07 10.80
N LEU A 29 -14.55 -0.57 10.91
CA LEU A 29 -14.94 0.46 11.88
C LEU A 29 -15.71 -0.07 13.07
N GLY A 30 -16.31 -1.25 12.95
CA GLY A 30 -17.05 -1.90 14.03
C GLY A 30 -16.95 -3.41 13.93
N VAL A 31 -16.92 -4.05 15.10
CA VAL A 31 -16.98 -5.51 15.26
C VAL A 31 -17.94 -5.78 16.41
N ASP A 32 -19.07 -6.40 16.08
CA ASP A 32 -20.18 -6.68 16.98
C ASP A 32 -20.60 -8.15 16.88
N MET A 33 -21.49 -8.59 17.76
CA MET A 33 -22.20 -9.88 17.60
C MET A 33 -23.63 -9.60 17.16
N ALA A 34 -24.15 -10.40 16.21
CA ALA A 34 -25.54 -10.35 15.81
C ALA A 34 -26.23 -11.64 16.23
N ASP A 35 -27.42 -11.58 16.84
CA ASP A 35 -28.24 -12.78 17.03
C ASP A 35 -28.92 -13.14 15.71
N ILE A 36 -28.53 -14.28 15.15
CA ILE A 36 -29.11 -14.85 13.95
C ILE A 36 -29.53 -16.28 14.26
N HIS A 37 -30.82 -16.48 14.49
CA HIS A 37 -31.43 -17.78 14.80
C HIS A 37 -30.77 -18.50 15.99
N GLY A 38 -30.42 -17.77 17.05
CA GLY A 38 -29.79 -18.34 18.25
C GLY A 38 -28.29 -18.61 18.10
N LYS A 39 -27.68 -18.20 16.98
CA LYS A 39 -26.22 -18.12 16.82
C LYS A 39 -25.79 -16.66 16.97
N LEU A 40 -24.59 -16.45 17.51
CA LEU A 40 -23.98 -15.13 17.67
C LEU A 40 -22.75 -14.95 16.75
N PRO A 41 -22.92 -14.94 15.40
CA PRO A 41 -21.79 -14.64 14.53
C PRO A 41 -21.29 -13.20 14.72
N TYR A 42 -20.02 -13.01 14.43
CA TYR A 42 -19.42 -11.69 14.38
C TYR A 42 -19.90 -10.92 13.14
N LYS A 43 -20.40 -9.72 13.36
CA LYS A 43 -20.81 -8.75 12.35
C LYS A 43 -19.76 -7.65 12.26
N LEU A 44 -19.37 -7.31 11.04
CA LEU A 44 -18.40 -6.26 10.75
C LEU A 44 -19.09 -5.06 10.12
N THR A 45 -18.77 -3.87 10.62
CA THR A 45 -19.11 -2.61 9.96
C THR A 45 -17.89 -2.14 9.17
N LEU A 46 -18.00 -2.11 7.84
CA LEU A 46 -16.91 -1.80 6.92
C LEU A 46 -17.17 -0.47 6.22
N LYS A 47 -16.14 0.36 6.09
CA LYS A 47 -16.15 1.57 5.25
C LYS A 47 -15.45 1.32 3.92
N LEU A 48 -16.16 1.59 2.82
CA LEU A 48 -15.66 1.48 1.45
C LEU A 48 -14.81 2.70 1.06
N PRO A 49 -13.98 2.60 0.00
CA PRO A 49 -13.22 3.75 -0.53
C PRO A 49 -14.10 4.92 -0.96
N THR A 50 -15.33 4.64 -1.41
CA THR A 50 -16.34 5.63 -1.81
C THR A 50 -16.86 6.46 -0.64
N GLY A 51 -16.65 6.00 0.60
CA GLY A 51 -17.21 6.59 1.82
C GLY A 51 -18.48 5.87 2.32
N ASP A 52 -19.05 4.98 1.50
CA ASP A 52 -20.21 4.17 1.87
C ASP A 52 -19.86 3.13 2.95
N TYR A 53 -20.91 2.61 3.58
CA TYR A 53 -20.79 1.59 4.63
C TYR A 53 -21.50 0.32 4.22
N ILE A 54 -20.88 -0.82 4.53
CA ILE A 54 -21.50 -2.13 4.39
C ILE A 54 -21.38 -2.90 5.70
N ASN A 55 -22.37 -3.73 5.96
CA ASN A 55 -22.33 -4.70 7.03
C ASN A 55 -22.18 -6.09 6.42
N CYS A 56 -21.24 -6.89 6.95
CA CYS A 56 -21.11 -8.29 6.56
C CYS A 56 -20.85 -9.15 7.79
N LEU A 57 -21.01 -10.46 7.65
CA LEU A 57 -20.56 -11.41 8.65
C LEU A 57 -19.07 -11.67 8.48
N LEU A 58 -18.38 -12.00 9.57
CA LEU A 58 -16.95 -12.34 9.53
C LEU A 58 -16.64 -13.53 8.61
N ASP A 59 -17.58 -14.48 8.53
CA ASP A 59 -17.48 -15.68 7.70
C ASP A 59 -18.03 -15.48 6.27
N ASP A 60 -18.41 -14.26 5.91
CA ASP A 60 -18.76 -13.92 4.53
C ASP A 60 -17.58 -14.25 3.61
N PRO A 61 -17.75 -15.10 2.58
CA PRO A 61 -16.67 -15.51 1.69
C PRO A 61 -16.05 -14.35 0.90
N LYS A 62 -16.71 -13.19 0.83
CA LYS A 62 -16.17 -11.98 0.22
C LYS A 62 -15.17 -11.27 1.13
N PHE A 63 -15.24 -11.48 2.45
CA PHE A 63 -14.35 -10.84 3.41
C PHE A 63 -13.02 -11.59 3.51
N SER A 64 -11.92 -10.85 3.43
CA SER A 64 -10.57 -11.39 3.64
C SER A 64 -9.72 -10.39 4.40
N PHE A 65 -8.97 -10.87 5.39
CA PHE A 65 -7.97 -10.11 6.14
C PHE A 65 -6.54 -10.56 5.80
N ARG A 66 -6.35 -11.18 4.63
CA ARG A 66 -5.08 -11.72 4.12
C ARG A 66 -4.82 -11.26 2.69
N ASP A 67 -3.63 -11.58 2.19
CA ASP A 67 -3.24 -11.47 0.78
C ASP A 67 -3.36 -10.06 0.18
N TYR A 68 -2.61 -9.14 0.77
CA TYR A 68 -2.59 -7.74 0.38
C TYR A 68 -1.54 -7.46 -0.68
N ASN A 69 -1.89 -6.63 -1.66
CA ASN A 69 -0.92 -6.06 -2.59
C ASN A 69 -0.17 -4.89 -1.95
N LEU A 70 0.83 -5.20 -1.13
CA LEU A 70 1.72 -4.19 -0.54
C LEU A 70 2.84 -3.81 -1.51
N GLY A 71 3.29 -2.57 -1.41
CA GLY A 71 4.34 -2.02 -2.24
C GLY A 71 4.46 -0.52 -2.06
N TYR A 72 4.79 0.19 -3.13
CA TYR A 72 4.80 1.64 -3.12
C TYR A 72 3.39 2.24 -3.05
N ALA A 73 3.21 3.26 -2.22
CA ALA A 73 2.06 4.13 -2.24
C ALA A 73 2.50 5.58 -2.49
N ASN A 74 1.81 6.27 -3.40
CA ASN A 74 1.96 7.70 -3.59
C ASN A 74 1.16 8.43 -2.51
N GLN A 75 1.86 9.01 -1.53
CA GLN A 75 1.24 9.76 -0.43
C GLN A 75 1.81 11.17 -0.37
N GLY A 76 0.93 12.15 -0.60
CA GLY A 76 1.36 13.54 -0.79
C GLY A 76 2.26 13.64 -2.02
N ALA A 77 3.41 14.30 -1.86
CA ALA A 77 4.38 14.54 -2.92
C ALA A 77 5.48 13.44 -3.02
N ALA A 78 5.34 12.31 -2.33
CA ALA A 78 6.41 11.31 -2.26
C ALA A 78 5.90 9.86 -2.35
N PRO A 79 6.74 8.93 -2.84
CA PRO A 79 6.45 7.51 -2.87
C PRO A 79 7.02 6.84 -1.61
N TYR A 80 6.20 6.05 -0.93
CA TYR A 80 6.62 5.27 0.24
C TYR A 80 6.45 3.79 -0.03
N TRP A 81 7.53 3.02 0.07
CA TRP A 81 7.46 1.57 -0.05
C TRP A 81 7.05 0.96 1.28
N TRP A 82 5.82 0.46 1.35
CA TRP A 82 5.21 -0.08 2.56
C TRP A 82 5.38 -1.58 2.68
N PHE A 83 5.73 -2.03 3.87
CA PHE A 83 5.84 -3.44 4.21
C PHE A 83 5.36 -3.68 5.64
N ARG A 84 4.96 -4.92 5.92
CA ARG A 84 4.62 -5.35 7.29
C ARG A 84 5.88 -5.59 8.08
N ARG A 85 5.94 -5.06 9.30
CA ARG A 85 6.96 -5.43 10.28
C ARG A 85 6.72 -6.88 10.72
N PRO A 86 7.77 -7.71 10.87
CA PRO A 86 7.63 -9.08 11.36
C PRO A 86 7.41 -9.09 12.89
N LEU A 87 6.29 -8.53 13.34
CA LEU A 87 5.89 -8.54 14.75
C LEU A 87 5.15 -9.83 15.07
N LYS A 88 5.50 -10.48 16.19
CA LYS A 88 4.74 -11.61 16.76
C LYS A 88 3.43 -11.12 17.38
N GLN A 89 2.54 -10.55 16.57
CA GLN A 89 1.24 -10.05 17.02
C GLN A 89 0.13 -10.73 16.25
N TYR A 90 -0.90 -11.18 16.99
CA TYR A 90 -2.07 -11.89 16.46
C TYR A 90 -3.09 -10.99 15.74
N ARG A 91 -2.72 -9.77 15.33
CA ARG A 91 -3.63 -8.86 14.64
C ARG A 91 -3.85 -9.35 13.21
N GLN A 92 -5.09 -9.20 12.77
CA GLN A 92 -5.52 -9.49 11.41
C GLN A 92 -5.71 -8.16 10.69
N GLY A 93 -5.69 -8.14 9.36
CA GLY A 93 -5.76 -6.85 8.68
C GLY A 93 -4.39 -6.18 8.51
N LEU A 94 -4.39 -4.98 7.91
CA LEU A 94 -3.28 -4.04 7.89
C LEU A 94 -3.57 -2.89 8.87
N ARG A 95 -2.59 -2.49 9.69
CA ARG A 95 -2.76 -1.40 10.67
C ARG A 95 -1.49 -0.58 10.79
N GLY A 96 -1.63 0.71 11.07
CA GLY A 96 -0.50 1.64 11.04
C GLY A 96 0.64 1.32 12.01
N ASP A 97 0.36 0.70 13.15
CA ASP A 97 1.38 0.27 14.13
C ASP A 97 2.16 -0.99 13.71
N GLN A 98 1.72 -1.68 12.65
CA GLN A 98 2.35 -2.88 12.10
C GLN A 98 3.02 -2.65 10.75
N MET A 99 2.87 -1.43 10.21
CA MET A 99 3.39 -1.06 8.91
C MET A 99 4.62 -0.17 9.08
N GLU A 100 5.59 -0.38 8.21
CA GLU A 100 6.79 0.43 8.12
C GLU A 100 6.99 0.81 6.65
N SER A 101 7.58 1.99 6.42
CA SER A 101 7.88 2.48 5.09
C SER A 101 9.38 2.68 4.89
N ARG A 102 9.81 2.53 3.64
CA ARG A 102 11.12 2.98 3.16
C ARG A 102 10.93 3.99 2.05
N PHE A 103 11.88 4.91 1.94
CA PHE A 103 11.96 5.91 0.91
C PHE A 103 13.43 6.21 0.64
N SER A 104 13.76 6.55 -0.60
CA SER A 104 15.15 6.80 -1.03
C SER A 104 15.69 8.15 -0.54
N ASN A 105 14.81 9.15 -0.44
CA ASN A 105 15.19 10.56 -0.25
C ASN A 105 15.22 10.92 1.24
N PRO A 106 16.40 11.00 1.87
CA PRO A 106 16.52 11.22 3.31
C PRO A 106 15.92 12.55 3.76
N ASN A 107 15.74 13.54 2.86
CA ASN A 107 15.20 14.85 3.20
C ASN A 107 13.69 14.85 3.47
N LEU A 108 12.99 13.74 3.21
CA LEU A 108 11.57 13.57 3.56
C LEU A 108 11.34 13.23 5.04
N TYR A 109 12.20 13.75 5.94
CA TYR A 109 12.10 13.55 7.39
C TYR A 109 10.73 14.01 7.90
N GLY A 110 9.91 13.03 8.31
CA GLY A 110 8.54 13.25 8.75
C GLY A 110 7.68 11.98 8.72
N GLY A 111 8.01 11.03 7.83
CA GLY A 111 7.40 9.71 7.75
C GLY A 111 5.90 9.76 7.44
N ALA A 112 5.48 9.27 6.28
CA ALA A 112 4.06 9.08 6.07
C ALA A 112 3.50 8.09 7.10
N ARG A 113 2.28 8.34 7.58
CA ARG A 113 1.56 7.38 8.42
C ARG A 113 0.80 6.42 7.52
N PHE A 114 0.79 5.15 7.90
CA PHE A 114 -0.04 4.17 7.21
C PHE A 114 -1.48 4.29 7.68
N GLU A 115 -2.30 4.94 6.86
CA GLU A 115 -3.69 5.27 7.13
C GLU A 115 -4.56 4.96 5.93
N TYR A 116 -5.86 4.69 6.16
CA TYR A 116 -6.84 4.44 5.11
C TYR A 116 -7.09 5.71 4.28
N SER A 117 -6.22 5.88 3.27
CA SER A 117 -6.06 7.08 2.45
C SER A 117 -6.04 6.70 0.98
N ARG A 118 -6.27 7.68 0.10
CA ARG A 118 -6.30 7.47 -1.36
C ARG A 118 -5.05 6.77 -1.89
N GLY A 119 -3.86 7.12 -1.40
CA GLY A 119 -2.59 6.51 -1.81
C GLY A 119 -2.47 5.04 -1.40
N ILE A 120 -2.86 4.70 -0.16
CA ILE A 120 -2.87 3.31 0.32
C ILE A 120 -3.92 2.48 -0.43
N ILE A 121 -5.10 3.05 -0.66
CA ILE A 121 -6.17 2.39 -1.43
C ILE A 121 -5.69 2.09 -2.85
N ALA A 122 -5.11 3.08 -3.54
CA ALA A 122 -4.59 2.91 -4.89
C ALA A 122 -3.50 1.81 -4.95
N MET A 123 -2.56 1.79 -3.99
CA MET A 123 -1.57 0.71 -3.87
C MET A 123 -2.24 -0.67 -3.73
N LEU A 124 -3.18 -0.81 -2.78
CA LEU A 124 -3.87 -2.08 -2.53
C LEU A 124 -4.71 -2.54 -3.73
N GLU A 125 -5.21 -1.62 -4.53
CA GLU A 125 -5.93 -1.89 -5.79
C GLU A 125 -5.00 -2.02 -7.01
N ASN A 126 -3.68 -1.94 -6.83
CA ASN A 126 -2.68 -1.95 -7.89
C ASN A 126 -2.88 -0.86 -8.97
N GLN A 127 -3.38 0.31 -8.55
CA GLN A 127 -3.62 1.46 -9.43
C GLN A 127 -2.44 2.41 -9.37
N TYR A 128 -1.64 2.42 -10.43
CA TYR A 128 -0.50 3.30 -10.58
C TYR A 128 -0.61 4.15 -11.84
N PRO A 129 -0.11 5.39 -11.81
CA PRO A 129 0.10 6.15 -13.03
C PRO A 129 1.15 5.47 -13.92
N HIS A 130 0.98 5.57 -15.23
CA HIS A 130 2.04 5.22 -16.18
C HIS A 130 3.26 6.13 -15.95
N TYR A 131 4.49 5.60 -16.09
CA TYR A 131 5.72 6.32 -15.75
C TYR A 131 5.86 7.67 -16.49
N GLU A 132 5.40 7.78 -17.73
CA GLU A 132 5.41 9.05 -18.48
C GLU A 132 4.57 10.15 -17.80
N LYS A 133 3.46 9.78 -17.16
CA LYS A 133 2.62 10.71 -16.41
C LYS A 133 3.28 11.16 -15.10
N CYS A 134 4.27 10.42 -14.60
CA CYS A 134 5.06 10.82 -13.45
C CYS A 134 6.10 11.88 -13.80
N ALA A 135 6.59 11.93 -15.04
CA ALA A 135 7.73 12.76 -15.43
C ALA A 135 7.49 14.26 -15.18
N ARG A 136 6.35 14.79 -15.64
CA ARG A 136 6.06 16.23 -15.57
C ARG A 136 5.96 16.74 -14.12
N PRO A 137 5.16 16.15 -13.21
CA PRO A 137 5.12 16.59 -11.81
C PRO A 137 6.49 16.57 -11.11
N LEU A 138 7.38 15.65 -11.49
CA LEU A 138 8.73 15.56 -10.92
C LEU A 138 9.64 16.68 -11.43
N VAL A 139 9.58 16.98 -12.73
CA VAL A 139 10.37 18.06 -13.37
C VAL A 139 9.88 19.43 -12.89
N ASP A 140 8.56 19.63 -12.85
CA ASP A 140 7.92 20.88 -12.41
C ASP A 140 8.06 21.09 -10.89
N GLY A 141 8.40 20.03 -10.15
CA GLY A 141 8.66 20.10 -8.72
C GLY A 141 7.43 20.00 -7.83
N GLU A 142 6.31 19.56 -8.40
CA GLU A 142 5.06 19.27 -7.68
C GLU A 142 5.19 17.99 -6.83
N ALA A 143 6.11 17.10 -7.21
CA ALA A 143 6.42 15.88 -6.47
C ALA A 143 7.93 15.69 -6.28
N TYR A 144 8.32 15.11 -5.15
CA TYR A 144 9.67 14.63 -4.87
C TYR A 144 9.92 13.24 -5.48
N GLY A 145 8.86 12.45 -5.60
CA GLY A 145 8.89 11.14 -6.25
C GLY A 145 7.48 10.61 -6.49
N LEU A 146 7.34 9.71 -7.45
CA LEU A 146 6.08 9.04 -7.77
C LEU A 146 6.34 7.58 -8.15
N ALA A 147 5.58 6.70 -7.53
CA ALA A 147 5.47 5.30 -7.88
C ALA A 147 4.61 5.12 -9.13
N PHE A 148 5.14 4.37 -10.08
CA PHE A 148 4.45 3.94 -11.29
C PHE A 148 4.18 2.42 -11.28
N HIS A 149 4.72 1.71 -10.29
CA HIS A 149 4.52 0.28 -10.08
C HIS A 149 4.61 -0.06 -8.58
N LYS A 150 4.11 -1.22 -8.16
CA LYS A 150 4.17 -1.64 -6.74
C LYS A 150 5.59 -1.77 -6.19
N ASP A 151 6.55 -2.09 -7.06
CA ASP A 151 7.95 -2.30 -6.69
C ASP A 151 8.87 -1.18 -7.17
N PHE A 152 8.38 -0.24 -7.99
CA PHE A 152 9.22 0.80 -8.60
C PHE A 152 8.64 2.21 -8.45
N ALA A 153 9.54 3.16 -8.21
CA ALA A 153 9.23 4.58 -8.20
C ALA A 153 10.27 5.38 -8.97
N LEU A 154 9.88 6.62 -9.30
CA LEU A 154 10.73 7.62 -9.92
C LEU A 154 10.91 8.81 -8.99
N SER A 155 12.10 9.36 -8.96
CA SER A 155 12.38 10.71 -8.50
C SER A 155 13.18 11.46 -9.56
N TYR A 156 13.45 12.75 -9.37
CA TYR A 156 14.14 13.56 -10.37
C TYR A 156 15.28 14.36 -9.74
N ASP A 157 16.47 14.16 -10.28
CA ASP A 157 17.65 14.94 -9.95
C ASP A 157 17.64 16.23 -10.76
N ARG A 158 17.36 17.35 -10.09
CA ARG A 158 17.34 18.67 -10.75
C ARG A 158 18.72 19.18 -11.17
N LEU A 159 19.78 18.72 -10.52
CA LEU A 159 21.15 19.14 -10.81
C LEU A 159 21.64 18.46 -12.09
N HIS A 160 21.44 17.15 -12.18
CA HIS A 160 21.90 16.35 -13.32
C HIS A 160 20.86 16.22 -14.44
N LYS A 161 19.60 16.62 -14.17
CA LYS A 161 18.45 16.51 -15.08
C LYS A 161 18.15 15.07 -15.50
N ASP A 162 18.29 14.17 -14.54
CA ASP A 162 18.10 12.73 -14.70
C ASP A 162 16.94 12.25 -13.84
N PHE A 163 16.15 11.31 -14.35
CA PHE A 163 15.20 10.56 -13.54
C PHE A 163 15.94 9.47 -12.79
N ILE A 164 15.70 9.38 -11.49
CA ILE A 164 16.25 8.37 -10.61
C ILE A 164 15.20 7.26 -10.49
N ILE A 165 15.64 6.01 -10.67
CA ILE A 165 14.79 4.83 -10.54
C ILE A 165 15.02 4.21 -9.17
N GLU A 166 13.92 3.92 -8.48
CA GLU A 166 13.93 3.37 -7.14
C GLU A 166 13.24 2.02 -7.08
N TYR A 167 13.78 1.13 -6.26
CA TYR A 167 13.20 -0.17 -5.93
C TYR A 167 13.20 -0.36 -4.41
N ARG A 168 12.00 -0.55 -3.85
CA ARG A 168 11.79 -0.83 -2.41
C ARG A 168 12.48 0.15 -1.46
N GLY A 169 12.48 1.42 -1.83
CA GLY A 169 13.07 2.54 -1.10
C GLY A 169 14.57 2.72 -1.31
N LYS A 170 15.17 2.09 -2.32
CA LYS A 170 16.58 2.24 -2.69
C LYS A 170 16.71 2.77 -4.11
N VAL A 171 17.68 3.64 -4.36
CA VAL A 171 18.06 4.02 -5.72
C VAL A 171 18.74 2.82 -6.39
N ILE A 172 18.28 2.46 -7.58
CA ILE A 172 18.82 1.33 -8.35
C ILE A 172 19.39 1.73 -9.70
N GLY A 173 19.12 2.95 -10.16
CA GLY A 173 19.54 3.39 -11.48
C GLY A 173 19.02 4.77 -11.83
N GLN A 174 19.26 5.16 -13.08
CA GLN A 174 18.85 6.45 -13.61
C GLN A 174 18.57 6.39 -15.12
N THR A 175 17.80 7.35 -15.62
CA THR A 175 17.50 7.51 -17.05
C THR A 175 17.23 8.97 -17.41
N LYS A 176 17.52 9.34 -18.66
CA LYS A 176 17.21 10.67 -19.22
C LYS A 176 15.89 10.73 -19.97
N ASN A 177 15.47 9.60 -20.54
CA ASN A 177 14.44 9.57 -21.60
C ASN A 177 13.52 8.35 -21.49
N PHE A 178 13.64 7.53 -20.43
CA PHE A 178 12.93 6.27 -20.22
C PHE A 178 13.13 5.19 -21.30
N LYS A 179 13.93 5.47 -22.33
CA LYS A 179 14.33 4.50 -23.36
C LYS A 179 15.61 3.78 -22.96
N ASP A 180 16.51 4.53 -22.34
CA ASP A 180 17.82 4.05 -21.92
C ASP A 180 17.96 4.24 -20.41
N PHE A 181 17.77 3.17 -19.64
CA PHE A 181 17.99 3.16 -18.20
C PHE A 181 19.31 2.47 -17.87
N THR A 182 20.09 3.13 -17.01
CA THR A 182 21.32 2.56 -16.45
C THR A 182 20.99 2.05 -15.06
N VAL A 183 21.04 0.73 -14.89
CA VAL A 183 20.88 0.07 -13.59
C VAL A 183 22.27 -0.18 -13.00
N LEU A 184 22.44 0.07 -11.71
CA LEU A 184 23.69 -0.21 -11.00
C LEU A 184 24.00 -1.72 -11.04
N ASP A 185 25.29 -2.08 -11.06
CA ASP A 185 25.72 -3.47 -11.24
C ASP A 185 25.10 -4.44 -10.23
N GLU A 186 24.98 -4.04 -8.96
CA GLU A 186 24.36 -4.84 -7.89
C GLU A 186 22.86 -5.09 -8.09
N PHE A 187 22.20 -4.29 -8.93
CA PHE A 187 20.77 -4.38 -9.25
C PHE A 187 20.49 -4.86 -10.67
N LYS A 188 21.50 -5.32 -11.43
CA LYS A 188 21.30 -5.82 -12.81
C LYS A 188 20.20 -6.88 -12.96
N HIS A 189 19.99 -7.70 -11.93
CA HIS A 189 18.91 -8.69 -11.87
C HIS A 189 17.49 -8.08 -11.91
N LEU A 190 17.34 -6.78 -11.66
CA LEU A 190 16.07 -6.05 -11.73
C LEU A 190 15.78 -5.47 -13.11
N GLN A 191 16.67 -5.64 -14.09
CA GLN A 191 16.52 -5.05 -15.43
C GLN A 191 15.27 -5.56 -16.15
N GLU A 192 15.02 -6.86 -16.13
CA GLU A 192 13.82 -7.46 -16.74
C GLU A 192 12.53 -7.03 -16.01
N PRO A 193 12.40 -7.17 -14.67
CA PRO A 193 11.24 -6.67 -13.93
C PRO A 193 10.97 -5.17 -14.13
N LEU A 194 12.02 -4.36 -14.23
CA LEU A 194 11.89 -2.93 -14.51
C LEU A 194 11.37 -2.68 -15.92
N THR A 195 11.86 -3.44 -16.91
CA THR A 195 11.40 -3.35 -18.30
C THR A 195 9.92 -3.71 -18.39
N GLU A 196 9.49 -4.77 -17.70
CA GLU A 196 8.07 -5.15 -17.61
C GLU A 196 7.21 -4.07 -16.95
N ALA A 197 7.72 -3.42 -15.90
CA ALA A 197 7.01 -2.33 -15.23
C ALA A 197 6.94 -1.02 -16.05
N LEU A 198 7.79 -0.89 -17.08
CA LEU A 198 7.81 0.22 -18.03
C LEU A 198 7.06 -0.11 -19.34
N GLY A 199 6.66 -1.36 -19.57
CA GLY A 199 5.87 -1.79 -20.73
C GLY A 199 4.38 -1.65 -20.51
#